data_AF-A0A7V7JL56-F1
#
_entry.id   AF-A0A7V7JL56-F1
#
_cell.length_a   1.000
_cell.length_b   1.000
_cell.length_c   1.000
_cell.angle_alpha   90.00
_cell.angle_beta   90.00
_cell.angle_gamma   90.00
#
_symmetry.space_group_name_H-M   'P 1'
#
loop_
_entity.id
_entity.type
_entity.pdbx_description
1 polymer ?
#
loop_
_entity_poly.entity_id
_entity_poly.type
_entity_poly.pdbx_seq_one_letter_code
_entity_poly.pdbx_strand_id
1 'polypeptide(L)'
;ELAAPVAMLAAEKGTRGRALMFRAAAAQQTPAAKAEIIAKALSLAADHGAFAAGARLYAADIAAIPPAAELGWFAYPAARALLAAQSDAAARLWLSLARAQGLTDDGAASVAAALAPLARLAMHDEQPLAPLLAAWRKARSALPGEAGIRREQVLLGLLAALGEKVPAEDWLALLDGPAGGAAVMPRAALRELLQAAAEGRRLGETVTFALACLGDPDKADPALLAWTVSVLRHAGLEAEARAVAVEAAIASGV
;
A
#
# COMPACT_ATOMS: atom_id res chain seq x y z
N GLU A 1 22.54 7.95 -24.46
CA GLU A 1 22.38 7.31 -23.13
C GLU A 1 21.00 6.70 -22.86
N LEU A 2 19.92 7.08 -23.56
CA LEU A 2 18.55 6.57 -23.30
C LEU A 2 18.29 5.11 -23.74
N ALA A 3 19.27 4.44 -24.36
CA ALA A 3 19.18 3.03 -24.77
C ALA A 3 19.93 2.08 -23.82
N ALA A 4 20.34 2.56 -22.64
CA ALA A 4 21.00 1.76 -21.63
C ALA A 4 20.07 0.62 -21.15
N PRO A 5 20.57 -0.62 -20.97
CA PRO A 5 19.78 -1.71 -20.40
C PRO A 5 19.23 -1.30 -19.03
N VAL A 6 18.01 -1.74 -18.68
CA VAL A 6 17.37 -1.44 -17.38
C VAL A 6 18.29 -1.78 -16.20
N ALA A 7 19.09 -2.84 -16.31
CA ALA A 7 20.09 -3.22 -15.31
C ALA A 7 21.17 -2.15 -15.08
N MET A 8 21.62 -1.45 -16.13
CA MET A 8 22.64 -0.40 -16.04
C MET A 8 22.07 0.88 -15.44
N LEU A 9 20.82 1.22 -15.77
CA LEU A 9 20.09 2.33 -15.14
C LEU A 9 19.83 2.07 -13.65
N ALA A 10 19.57 0.81 -13.28
CA ALA A 10 19.32 0.39 -11.90
C ALA A 10 20.58 0.39 -11.03
N ALA A 11 21.77 0.31 -11.64
CA ALA A 11 23.05 0.34 -10.94
C ALA A 11 23.39 1.74 -10.41
N GLU A 12 22.81 2.80 -10.99
CA GLU A 12 23.08 4.18 -10.60
C GLU A 12 22.24 4.55 -9.36
N LYS A 13 22.93 4.80 -8.24
CA LYS A 13 22.28 5.03 -6.94
C LYS A 13 21.75 6.47 -6.80
N GLY A 14 20.72 6.63 -5.99
CA GLY A 14 20.24 7.95 -5.54
C GLY A 14 19.33 8.66 -6.55
N THR A 15 19.30 10.01 -6.47
CA THR A 15 18.39 10.87 -7.24
C THR A 15 18.63 10.81 -8.75
N ARG A 16 19.89 10.68 -9.18
CA ARG A 16 20.26 10.59 -10.59
C ARG A 16 19.71 9.32 -11.25
N GLY A 17 19.86 8.15 -10.61
CA GLY A 17 19.29 6.91 -11.13
C GLY A 17 17.77 6.96 -11.27
N ARG A 18 17.08 7.55 -10.28
CA ARG A 18 15.62 7.78 -10.34
C ARG A 18 15.22 8.67 -11.52
N ALA A 19 15.94 9.77 -11.74
CA ALA A 19 15.69 10.67 -12.87
C ALA A 19 15.95 9.99 -14.23
N LEU A 20 16.99 9.15 -14.32
CA LEU A 20 17.30 8.40 -15.53
C LEU A 20 16.23 7.35 -15.84
N MET A 21 15.77 6.58 -14.84
CA MET A 21 14.66 5.64 -14.99
C MET A 21 13.37 6.31 -15.43
N PHE A 22 13.04 7.47 -14.85
CA PHE A 22 11.88 8.25 -15.24
C PHE A 22 11.96 8.68 -16.72
N ARG A 23 13.11 9.23 -17.13
CA ARG A 23 13.34 9.62 -18.53
C ARG A 23 13.30 8.43 -19.48
N ALA A 24 13.83 7.27 -19.08
CA ALA A 24 13.82 6.06 -19.88
C ALA A 24 12.39 5.54 -20.08
N ALA A 25 11.58 5.50 -19.02
CA ALA A 25 10.17 5.13 -19.10
C ALA A 25 9.38 6.08 -20.01
N ALA A 26 9.63 7.40 -19.91
CA ALA A 26 8.97 8.41 -20.72
C ALA A 26 9.34 8.33 -22.21
N ALA A 27 10.56 7.87 -22.54
CA ALA A 27 11.01 7.70 -23.92
C ALA A 27 10.42 6.45 -24.60
N GLN A 28 9.99 5.46 -23.81
CA GLN A 28 9.54 4.16 -24.32
C GLN A 28 8.14 4.25 -24.94
N GLN A 29 8.00 3.75 -26.17
CA GLN A 29 6.73 3.75 -26.91
C GLN A 29 5.93 2.45 -26.76
N THR A 30 6.61 1.35 -26.43
CA THR A 30 5.97 0.05 -26.25
C THR A 30 5.44 -0.10 -24.82
N PRO A 31 4.14 -0.41 -24.63
CA PRO A 31 3.56 -0.58 -23.29
C PRO A 31 4.31 -1.58 -22.41
N ALA A 32 4.69 -2.74 -22.95
CA ALA A 32 5.41 -3.79 -22.21
C ALA A 32 6.79 -3.33 -21.70
N ALA A 33 7.60 -2.70 -22.56
CA ALA A 33 8.91 -2.19 -22.16
C ALA A 33 8.80 -1.01 -21.18
N LYS A 34 7.77 -0.17 -21.33
CA LYS A 34 7.50 0.92 -20.37
C LYS A 34 7.13 0.35 -19.01
N ALA A 35 6.26 -0.66 -18.97
CA ALA A 35 5.88 -1.38 -17.76
C ALA A 35 7.10 -2.01 -17.06
N GLU A 36 8.06 -2.56 -17.81
CA GLU A 36 9.27 -3.18 -17.23
C GLU A 36 10.14 -2.16 -16.49
N ILE A 37 10.38 -1.00 -17.10
CA ILE A 37 11.15 0.09 -16.48
C ILE A 37 10.43 0.59 -15.23
N ILE A 38 9.12 0.82 -15.31
CA ILE A 38 8.31 1.31 -14.18
C ILE A 38 8.31 0.28 -13.04
N ALA A 39 8.09 -1.00 -13.34
CA ALA A 39 8.11 -2.07 -12.34
C ALA A 39 9.46 -2.11 -11.60
N LYS A 40 10.57 -1.99 -12.34
CA LYS A 40 11.90 -1.96 -11.73
C LYS A 40 12.11 -0.72 -10.87
N ALA A 41 11.68 0.44 -11.36
CA ALA A 41 11.79 1.70 -10.62
C ALA A 41 10.98 1.67 -9.31
N LEU A 42 9.77 1.12 -9.33
CA LEU A 42 8.92 0.94 -8.15
C LEU A 42 9.53 -0.05 -7.14
N SER A 43 10.11 -1.16 -7.62
CA SER A 43 10.83 -2.10 -6.74
C SER A 43 11.99 -1.41 -6.03
N LEU A 44 12.83 -0.66 -6.75
CA LEU A 44 13.94 0.09 -6.16
C LEU A 44 13.45 1.18 -5.19
N ALA A 45 12.29 1.78 -5.47
CA ALA A 45 11.68 2.75 -4.57
C ALA A 45 11.21 2.08 -3.28
N ALA A 46 10.62 0.88 -3.34
CA ALA A 46 10.25 0.10 -2.16
C ALA A 46 11.46 -0.27 -1.29
N ASP A 47 12.56 -0.70 -1.90
CA ASP A 47 13.80 -1.05 -1.17
C ASP A 47 14.40 0.12 -0.37
N HIS A 48 13.96 1.35 -0.66
CA HIS A 48 14.43 2.59 -0.03
C HIS A 48 13.32 3.35 0.72
N GLY A 49 12.18 2.72 1.04
CA GLY A 49 11.07 3.37 1.76
C GLY A 49 10.42 4.53 0.98
N ALA A 50 10.61 4.58 -0.35
CA ALA A 50 10.17 5.66 -1.21
C ALA A 50 9.07 5.21 -2.20
N PHE A 51 8.41 4.08 -1.94
CA PHE A 51 7.42 3.51 -2.85
C PHE A 51 6.30 4.49 -3.16
N ALA A 52 5.69 5.13 -2.16
CA ALA A 52 4.60 6.08 -2.36
C ALA A 52 5.01 7.28 -3.24
N ALA A 53 6.24 7.78 -3.08
CA ALA A 53 6.77 8.83 -3.94
C ALA A 53 6.98 8.34 -5.39
N GLY A 54 7.54 7.14 -5.57
CA GLY A 54 7.68 6.51 -6.89
C GLY A 54 6.33 6.23 -7.55
N ALA A 55 5.35 5.76 -6.79
CA ALA A 55 3.99 5.50 -7.24
C ALA A 55 3.33 6.76 -7.81
N ARG A 56 3.38 7.88 -7.06
CA ARG A 56 2.86 9.17 -7.54
C ARG A 56 3.57 9.67 -8.79
N LEU A 57 4.89 9.47 -8.88
CA LEU A 57 5.69 9.86 -10.06
C LEU A 57 5.25 9.11 -11.33
N TYR A 58 4.97 7.81 -11.22
CA TYR A 58 4.63 6.96 -12.37
C TYR A 58 3.12 6.79 -12.59
N ALA A 59 2.25 7.31 -11.72
CA ALA A 59 0.80 7.05 -11.76
C ALA A 59 0.17 7.36 -13.12
N ALA A 60 0.46 8.52 -13.70
CA ALA A 60 -0.06 8.91 -15.01
C ALA A 60 0.42 7.98 -16.13
N ASP A 61 1.69 7.59 -16.08
CA ASP A 61 2.29 6.67 -17.05
C ASP A 61 1.70 5.26 -16.96
N ILE A 62 1.44 4.77 -15.74
CA ILE A 62 0.81 3.47 -15.49
C ILE A 62 -0.65 3.50 -15.95
N ALA A 63 -1.38 4.58 -15.66
CA ALA A 63 -2.78 4.75 -16.07
C ALA A 63 -2.94 4.81 -17.60
N ALA A 64 -1.92 5.30 -18.32
CA ALA A 64 -1.90 5.33 -19.78
C ALA A 64 -1.58 3.96 -20.43
N ILE A 65 -1.08 2.99 -19.67
CA ILE A 65 -0.84 1.63 -20.17
C ILE A 65 -2.16 0.85 -20.12
N PRO A 66 -2.72 0.42 -21.26
CA PRO A 66 -3.94 -0.37 -21.26
C PRO A 66 -3.66 -1.75 -20.66
N PRO A 67 -4.45 -2.21 -19.66
CA PRO A 67 -4.31 -3.57 -19.14
C PRO A 67 -4.61 -4.59 -20.23
N ALA A 68 -3.70 -5.54 -20.40
CA ALA A 68 -3.80 -6.61 -21.39
C ALA A 68 -3.32 -7.93 -20.78
N ALA A 69 -3.77 -9.06 -21.31
CA ALA A 69 -3.48 -10.38 -20.75
C ALA A 69 -1.97 -10.65 -20.65
N GLU A 70 -1.20 -10.24 -21.66
CA GLU A 70 0.26 -10.34 -21.70
C GLU A 70 0.98 -9.48 -20.64
N LEU A 71 0.28 -8.51 -20.04
CA LEU A 71 0.78 -7.64 -18.97
C LEU A 71 0.33 -8.11 -17.57
N GLY A 72 -0.20 -9.33 -17.43
CA GLY A 72 -0.63 -9.87 -16.13
C GLY A 72 0.45 -9.81 -15.04
N TRP A 73 1.71 -10.02 -15.41
CA TRP A 73 2.86 -9.90 -14.50
C TRP A 73 3.04 -8.49 -13.92
N PHE A 74 2.54 -7.46 -14.62
CA PHE A 74 2.60 -6.06 -14.19
C PHE A 74 1.40 -5.64 -13.34
N ALA A 75 0.33 -6.45 -13.28
CA ALA A 75 -0.89 -6.10 -12.55
C ALA A 75 -0.64 -5.82 -11.06
N TYR A 76 0.25 -6.59 -10.41
CA TYR A 76 0.61 -6.39 -9.01
C TYR A 76 1.29 -5.04 -8.73
N PRO A 77 2.44 -4.70 -9.35
CA PRO A 77 3.07 -3.40 -9.15
C PRO A 77 2.21 -2.22 -9.65
N ALA A 78 1.46 -2.39 -10.75
CA ALA A 78 0.59 -1.34 -11.29
C ALA A 78 -0.55 -0.98 -10.34
N ALA A 79 -1.30 -1.99 -9.86
CA ALA A 79 -2.42 -1.76 -8.95
C ALA A 79 -1.94 -1.12 -7.64
N ARG A 80 -0.85 -1.62 -7.03
CA ARG A 80 -0.28 -1.03 -5.81
C ARG A 80 0.12 0.44 -5.99
N ALA A 81 0.78 0.75 -7.10
CA ALA A 81 1.19 2.12 -7.39
C ALA A 81 -0.02 3.05 -7.59
N LEU A 82 -1.02 2.61 -8.35
CA LEU A 82 -2.21 3.41 -8.59
C LEU A 82 -3.05 3.61 -7.33
N LEU A 83 -3.18 2.60 -6.46
CA LEU A 83 -3.86 2.74 -5.17
C LEU A 83 -3.10 3.70 -4.23
N ALA A 84 -1.77 3.59 -4.14
CA ALA A 84 -0.95 4.54 -3.38
C ALA A 84 -1.02 5.98 -3.93
N ALA A 85 -1.25 6.13 -5.23
CA ALA A 85 -1.45 7.42 -5.90
C ALA A 85 -2.92 7.86 -5.93
N GLN A 86 -3.82 7.19 -5.21
CA GLN A 86 -5.26 7.50 -5.15
C GLN A 86 -5.96 7.53 -6.53
N SER A 87 -5.40 6.80 -7.49
CA SER A 87 -5.88 6.69 -8.88
C SER A 87 -6.81 5.49 -9.02
N ASP A 88 -7.88 5.44 -8.22
CA ASP A 88 -8.76 4.29 -8.05
C ASP A 88 -9.37 3.78 -9.36
N ALA A 89 -9.77 4.68 -10.25
CA ALA A 89 -10.35 4.32 -11.54
C ALA A 89 -9.39 3.49 -12.40
N ALA A 90 -8.11 3.91 -12.47
CA ALA A 90 -7.09 3.17 -13.18
C ALA A 90 -6.70 1.88 -12.42
N ALA A 91 -6.64 1.93 -11.09
CA ALA A 91 -6.33 0.76 -10.27
C ALA A 91 -7.37 -0.36 -10.48
N ARG A 92 -8.67 -0.01 -10.56
CA ARG A 92 -9.76 -0.96 -10.83
C ARG A 92 -9.56 -1.76 -12.12
N LEU A 93 -8.98 -1.16 -13.15
CA LEU A 93 -8.71 -1.87 -14.41
C LEU A 93 -7.65 -2.96 -14.21
N TRP A 94 -6.54 -2.67 -13.53
CA TRP A 94 -5.50 -3.66 -13.21
C TRP A 94 -5.99 -4.74 -12.23
N LEU A 95 -6.80 -4.35 -11.24
CA LEU A 95 -7.45 -5.30 -10.32
C LEU A 95 -8.39 -6.25 -11.06
N SER A 96 -9.16 -5.75 -12.03
CA SER A 96 -10.05 -6.58 -12.85
C SER A 96 -9.27 -7.58 -13.72
N LEU A 97 -8.14 -7.16 -14.29
CA LEU A 97 -7.25 -8.06 -15.05
C LEU A 97 -6.73 -9.20 -14.15
N ALA A 98 -6.20 -8.87 -12.97
CA ALA A 98 -5.69 -9.87 -12.03
C ALA A 98 -6.78 -10.88 -11.62
N ARG A 99 -8.00 -10.40 -11.31
CA ARG A 99 -9.14 -11.26 -10.97
C ARG A 99 -9.56 -12.15 -12.14
N ALA A 100 -9.63 -11.61 -13.35
CA ALA A 100 -10.02 -12.36 -14.54
C ALA A 100 -9.02 -13.49 -14.86
N GLN A 101 -7.72 -13.22 -14.77
CA GLN A 101 -6.69 -14.23 -14.97
C GLN A 101 -6.66 -15.28 -13.84
N GLY A 102 -6.96 -14.85 -12.61
CA GLY A 102 -7.07 -15.74 -11.46
C GLY A 102 -8.21 -16.76 -11.53
N LEU A 103 -9.13 -16.64 -12.49
CA LEU A 103 -10.15 -17.66 -12.74
C LEU A 103 -9.57 -18.93 -13.37
N THR A 104 -8.42 -18.84 -14.04
CA THR A 104 -7.82 -19.93 -14.81
C THR A 104 -6.38 -20.26 -14.41
N ASP A 105 -5.70 -19.36 -13.69
CA ASP A 105 -4.31 -19.52 -13.26
C ASP A 105 -4.15 -19.26 -11.76
N ASP A 106 -3.64 -20.25 -11.02
CA ASP A 106 -3.46 -20.17 -9.56
C ASP A 106 -2.45 -19.09 -9.16
N GLY A 107 -1.44 -18.82 -10.00
CA GLY A 107 -0.48 -17.75 -9.78
C GLY A 107 -1.13 -16.38 -9.82
N ALA A 108 -1.95 -16.13 -10.84
CA ALA A 108 -2.75 -14.92 -10.99
C ALA A 108 -3.83 -14.82 -9.88
N ALA A 109 -4.41 -15.94 -9.44
CA ALA A 109 -5.35 -15.97 -8.32
C ALA A 109 -4.67 -15.49 -7.03
N SER A 110 -3.43 -15.92 -6.79
CA SER A 110 -2.60 -15.44 -5.67
C SER A 110 -2.31 -13.94 -5.77
N VAL A 111 -2.05 -13.41 -6.97
CA VAL A 111 -1.87 -11.97 -7.21
C VAL A 111 -3.16 -11.19 -6.88
N ALA A 112 -4.32 -11.65 -7.37
CA ALA A 112 -5.60 -11.02 -7.09
C ALA A 112 -5.91 -11.02 -5.57
N ALA A 113 -5.66 -12.14 -4.89
CA ALA A 113 -5.83 -12.27 -3.45
C ALA A 113 -4.88 -11.34 -2.66
N ALA A 114 -3.63 -11.17 -3.12
CA ALA A 114 -2.68 -10.25 -2.51
C ALA A 114 -3.09 -8.77 -2.65
N LEU A 115 -3.79 -8.40 -3.73
CA LEU A 115 -4.24 -7.02 -3.96
C LEU A 115 -5.57 -6.68 -3.29
N ALA A 116 -6.38 -7.69 -2.96
CA ALA A 116 -7.74 -7.49 -2.48
C ALA A 116 -7.85 -6.64 -1.20
N PRO A 117 -6.99 -6.79 -0.17
CA PRO A 117 -7.09 -5.93 1.01
C PRO A 117 -6.71 -4.48 0.72
N LEU A 118 -5.72 -4.23 -0.15
CA LEU A 118 -5.35 -2.87 -0.55
C LEU A 118 -6.51 -2.19 -1.29
N ALA A 119 -7.20 -2.95 -2.16
CA ALA A 119 -8.40 -2.48 -2.82
C ALA A 119 -9.51 -2.16 -1.79
N ARG A 120 -9.70 -2.99 -0.76
CA ARG A 120 -10.68 -2.78 0.32
C ARG A 120 -10.39 -1.56 1.20
N LEU A 121 -9.11 -1.28 1.46
CA LEU A 121 -8.68 -0.10 2.21
C LEU A 121 -8.92 1.18 1.40
N ALA A 122 -8.50 1.17 0.13
CA ALA A 122 -8.63 2.31 -0.78
C ALA A 122 -10.09 2.61 -1.13
N MET A 123 -10.84 1.56 -1.46
CA MET A 123 -12.18 1.63 -2.01
C MET A 123 -13.11 0.82 -1.13
N HIS A 124 -14.22 1.42 -0.71
CA HIS A 124 -15.26 0.65 -0.04
C HIS A 124 -15.79 -0.43 -1.00
N ASP A 125 -15.55 -1.69 -0.67
CA ASP A 125 -16.05 -2.86 -1.41
C ASP A 125 -17.20 -3.50 -0.60
N GLU A 126 -18.14 -4.15 -1.27
CA GLU A 126 -19.26 -4.85 -0.60
C GLU A 126 -18.96 -6.34 -0.38
N GLN A 127 -17.84 -6.83 -0.91
CA GLN A 127 -17.44 -8.22 -0.73
C GLN A 127 -17.29 -8.58 0.76
N PRO A 128 -17.78 -9.76 1.19
CA PRO A 128 -17.62 -10.22 2.56
C PRO A 128 -16.15 -10.28 2.97
N LEU A 129 -15.83 -9.74 4.15
CA LEU A 129 -14.45 -9.59 4.61
C LEU A 129 -13.78 -10.95 4.90
N ALA A 130 -14.50 -11.91 5.46
CA ALA A 130 -13.96 -13.21 5.87
C ALA A 130 -13.31 -14.01 4.71
N PRO A 131 -13.98 -14.25 3.56
CA PRO A 131 -13.35 -14.95 2.43
C PRO A 131 -12.19 -14.15 1.81
N LEU A 132 -12.25 -12.81 1.84
CA LEU A 132 -11.16 -11.96 1.38
C LEU A 132 -9.90 -12.17 2.24
N LEU A 133 -10.03 -12.12 3.57
CA LEU A 133 -8.92 -12.33 4.49
C LEU A 133 -8.34 -13.74 4.38
N ALA A 134 -9.19 -14.76 4.25
CA ALA A 134 -8.75 -16.15 4.06
C ALA A 134 -7.91 -16.33 2.77
N ALA A 135 -8.37 -15.76 1.65
CA ALA A 135 -7.62 -15.80 0.39
C ALA A 135 -6.30 -15.04 0.49
N TRP A 136 -6.30 -13.86 1.10
CA TRP A 136 -5.09 -13.06 1.31
C TRP A 136 -4.05 -13.78 2.19
N ARG A 137 -4.46 -14.35 3.32
CA ARG A 137 -3.58 -15.15 4.20
C ARG A 137 -2.93 -16.30 3.44
N LYS A 138 -3.71 -17.03 2.63
CA LYS A 138 -3.19 -18.10 1.77
C LYS A 138 -2.12 -17.57 0.80
N ALA A 139 -2.38 -16.45 0.14
CA ALA A 139 -1.44 -15.81 -0.78
C ALA A 139 -0.16 -15.26 -0.10
N ARG A 140 -0.20 -14.99 1.22
CA ARG A 140 0.92 -14.44 2.02
C ARG A 140 1.60 -15.42 2.97
N SER A 141 1.22 -16.70 2.91
CA SER A 141 1.81 -17.79 3.71
C SER A 141 3.33 -17.96 3.59
N ALA A 142 3.97 -17.43 2.54
CA ALA A 142 5.40 -17.57 2.28
C ALA A 142 6.33 -16.76 3.23
N LEU A 143 5.80 -15.85 4.05
CA LEU A 143 6.59 -15.03 4.98
C LEU A 143 6.14 -15.29 6.44
N PRO A 144 6.43 -16.48 7.00
CA PRO A 144 6.06 -16.83 8.37
C PRO A 144 6.89 -16.06 9.41
N GLY A 145 6.41 -16.03 10.65
CA GLY A 145 7.08 -15.38 11.79
C GLY A 145 6.60 -13.96 12.06
N GLU A 146 7.42 -13.17 12.77
CA GLU A 146 7.08 -11.82 13.24
C GLU A 146 6.61 -10.87 12.12
N ALA A 147 7.21 -10.98 10.93
CA ALA A 147 6.83 -10.16 9.77
C ALA A 147 5.41 -10.47 9.26
N GLY A 148 5.01 -11.75 9.29
CA GLY A 148 3.65 -12.17 8.92
C GLY A 148 2.61 -11.65 9.92
N ILE A 149 2.90 -11.79 11.22
CA ILE A 149 2.04 -11.30 12.31
C ILE A 149 1.88 -9.78 12.24
N ARG A 150 2.98 -9.05 12.04
CA ARG A 150 2.93 -7.59 11.91
C ARG A 150 2.04 -7.14 10.75
N ARG A 151 2.12 -7.80 9.58
CA ARG A 151 1.27 -7.49 8.43
C ARG A 151 -0.20 -7.70 8.74
N GLU A 152 -0.51 -8.80 9.42
CA GLU A 152 -1.88 -9.11 9.81
C GLU A 152 -2.41 -8.09 10.82
N GLN A 153 -1.62 -7.73 11.84
CA GLN A 153 -1.96 -6.66 12.79
C GLN A 153 -2.23 -5.32 12.09
N VAL A 154 -1.36 -4.93 11.14
CA VAL A 154 -1.54 -3.70 10.36
C VAL A 154 -2.83 -3.78 9.54
N LEU A 155 -3.05 -4.86 8.79
CA LEU A 155 -4.24 -4.99 7.95
C LEU A 155 -5.52 -4.93 8.78
N LEU A 156 -5.65 -5.77 9.82
CA LEU A 156 -6.86 -5.81 10.64
C LEU A 156 -7.07 -4.48 11.38
N GLY A 157 -5.99 -3.85 11.86
CA GLY A 157 -6.01 -2.54 12.49
C GLY A 157 -6.54 -1.46 11.57
N LEU A 158 -6.03 -1.40 10.35
CA LEU A 158 -6.46 -0.42 9.35
C LEU A 158 -7.91 -0.64 8.90
N LEU A 159 -8.34 -1.90 8.71
CA LEU A 159 -9.73 -2.22 8.38
C LEU A 159 -10.67 -1.73 9.49
N ALA A 160 -10.40 -2.08 10.75
CA ALA A 160 -11.20 -1.60 11.89
C ALA A 160 -11.17 -0.07 12.02
N ALA A 161 -10.00 0.55 11.80
CA ALA A 161 -9.81 2.00 11.80
C ALA A 161 -10.56 2.71 10.65
N LEU A 162 -10.93 2.01 9.58
CA LEU A 162 -11.80 2.49 8.51
C LEU A 162 -13.27 2.09 8.67
N GLY A 163 -13.62 1.39 9.76
CA GLY A 163 -14.99 1.12 10.18
C GLY A 163 -15.48 -0.27 9.77
N GLU A 164 -14.60 -1.11 9.25
CA GLU A 164 -14.90 -2.49 8.94
C GLU A 164 -15.16 -3.30 10.21
N LYS A 165 -16.16 -4.18 10.14
CA LYS A 165 -16.46 -5.12 11.23
C LYS A 165 -15.54 -6.33 11.11
N VAL A 166 -14.36 -6.23 11.72
CA VAL A 166 -13.41 -7.35 11.82
C VAL A 166 -13.90 -8.34 12.90
N PRO A 167 -14.10 -9.63 12.59
CA PRO A 167 -14.47 -10.66 13.56
C PRO A 167 -13.50 -10.75 14.75
N ALA A 168 -14.03 -11.05 15.94
CA ALA A 168 -13.22 -11.20 17.15
C ALA A 168 -12.22 -12.37 17.05
N GLU A 169 -12.57 -13.44 16.34
CA GLU A 169 -11.69 -14.59 16.10
C GLU A 169 -10.39 -14.21 15.37
N ASP A 170 -10.45 -13.26 14.43
CA ASP A 170 -9.27 -12.77 13.71
C ASP A 170 -8.32 -12.01 14.65
N TRP A 171 -8.85 -11.32 15.66
CA TRP A 171 -8.05 -10.65 16.69
C TRP A 171 -7.46 -11.63 17.71
N LEU A 172 -8.24 -12.63 18.13
CA LEU A 172 -7.80 -13.64 19.09
C LEU A 172 -6.61 -14.45 18.55
N ALA A 173 -6.63 -14.77 17.25
CA ALA A 173 -5.53 -15.49 16.60
C ALA A 173 -4.18 -14.75 16.68
N LEU A 174 -4.18 -13.43 16.87
CA LEU A 174 -2.97 -12.62 16.99
C LEU A 174 -2.41 -12.56 18.42
N LEU A 175 -3.16 -12.99 19.44
CA LEU A 175 -2.71 -12.99 20.83
C LEU A 175 -1.69 -14.10 21.13
N ASP A 176 -1.75 -15.20 20.38
CA ASP A 176 -0.83 -16.34 20.51
C ASP A 176 0.54 -16.07 19.85
N GLY A 177 0.70 -14.92 19.18
CA GLY A 177 1.95 -14.52 18.52
C GLY A 177 2.95 -13.82 19.45
N PRO A 178 4.24 -13.72 19.06
CA PRO A 178 5.23 -12.87 19.73
C PRO A 178 4.68 -11.45 19.96
N ALA A 179 4.91 -10.93 21.16
CA ALA A 179 4.63 -9.53 21.47
C ALA A 179 5.31 -8.64 20.42
N GLY A 180 4.56 -7.67 19.88
CA GLY A 180 5.07 -6.76 18.84
C GLY A 180 6.41 -6.15 19.26
N GLY A 181 7.33 -6.03 18.31
CA GLY A 181 8.64 -5.44 18.55
C GLY A 181 8.53 -4.03 19.16
N ALA A 182 9.59 -3.56 19.82
CA ALA A 182 9.63 -2.25 20.46
C ALA A 182 9.50 -1.11 19.44
N ALA A 183 8.28 -0.77 19.07
CA ALA A 183 7.99 0.38 18.24
C ALA A 183 8.11 1.68 19.07
N VAL A 184 8.68 2.71 18.46
CA VAL A 184 8.83 4.01 19.13
C VAL A 184 7.45 4.64 19.26
N MET A 185 6.94 4.69 20.48
CA MET A 185 5.70 5.40 20.77
C MET A 185 5.93 6.92 20.74
N PRO A 186 5.04 7.68 20.09
CA PRO A 186 5.10 9.13 20.16
C PRO A 186 4.84 9.59 21.58
N ARG A 187 5.39 10.76 21.91
CA ARG A 187 5.19 11.39 23.22
C ARG A 187 3.69 11.51 23.50
N ALA A 188 3.26 11.19 24.72
CA ALA A 188 1.86 11.26 25.12
C ALA A 188 1.23 12.62 24.78
N ALA A 189 1.95 13.72 25.03
CA ALA A 189 1.53 15.07 24.66
C ALA A 189 1.16 15.22 23.18
N LEU A 190 1.86 14.55 22.27
CA LEU A 190 1.58 14.63 20.84
C LEU A 190 0.27 13.92 20.49
N ARG A 191 -0.02 12.78 21.15
CA ARG A 191 -1.30 12.07 20.99
C ARG A 191 -2.47 12.90 21.49
N GLU A 192 -2.32 13.52 22.67
CA GLU A 192 -3.34 14.41 23.22
C GLU A 192 -3.58 15.64 22.33
N LEU A 193 -2.51 16.23 21.78
CA LEU A 193 -2.62 17.36 20.85
C LEU A 193 -3.33 16.97 19.55
N LEU A 194 -3.03 15.79 19.01
CA LEU A 194 -3.74 15.25 17.84
C LEU A 194 -5.22 15.04 18.13
N GLN A 195 -5.56 14.39 19.25
CA GLN A 195 -6.94 14.15 19.65
C GLN A 195 -7.72 15.47 19.81
N ALA A 196 -7.15 16.42 20.54
CA ALA A 196 -7.78 17.73 20.77
C ALA A 196 -7.92 18.57 19.49
N ALA A 197 -6.98 18.44 18.54
CA ALA A 197 -7.08 19.08 17.23
C ALA A 197 -8.18 18.44 16.37
N ALA A 198 -8.27 17.11 16.37
CA ALA A 198 -9.28 16.35 15.64
C ALA A 198 -10.70 16.66 16.15
N GLU A 199 -10.92 16.60 17.46
CA GLU A 199 -12.21 16.94 18.09
C GLU A 199 -12.58 18.41 17.86
N GLY A 200 -11.60 19.30 17.90
CA GLY A 200 -11.75 20.72 17.58
C GLY A 200 -11.91 21.02 16.09
N ARG A 201 -11.86 20.01 15.20
CA ARG A 201 -11.86 20.14 13.73
C ARG A 201 -10.82 21.12 13.20
N ARG A 202 -9.66 21.21 13.87
CA ARG A 202 -8.53 22.07 13.48
C ARG A 202 -7.66 21.35 12.45
N LEU A 203 -8.16 21.27 11.21
CA LEU A 203 -7.60 20.41 10.14
C LEU A 203 -6.07 20.49 9.98
N GLY A 204 -5.50 21.69 9.94
CA GLY A 204 -4.06 21.87 9.78
C GLY A 204 -3.25 21.30 10.95
N GLU A 205 -3.74 21.47 12.18
CA GLU A 205 -3.14 20.88 13.38
C GLU A 205 -3.29 19.36 13.39
N THR A 206 -4.49 18.85 13.06
CA THR A 206 -4.76 17.40 12.99
C THR A 206 -3.80 16.72 12.04
N VAL A 207 -3.63 17.24 10.82
CA VAL A 207 -2.70 16.66 9.83
C VAL A 207 -1.26 16.76 10.32
N THR A 208 -0.86 17.89 10.90
CA THR A 208 0.50 18.11 11.40
C THR A 208 0.84 17.13 12.53
N PHE A 209 -0.04 17.00 13.53
CA PHE A 209 0.18 16.10 14.65
C PHE A 209 0.06 14.63 14.24
N ALA A 210 -0.80 14.28 13.27
CA ALA A 210 -0.86 12.94 12.69
C ALA A 210 0.47 12.55 12.03
N LEU A 211 1.04 13.42 11.20
CA LEU A 211 2.35 13.18 10.57
C LEU A 211 3.46 13.06 11.62
N ALA A 212 3.45 13.91 12.64
CA ALA A 212 4.43 13.86 13.72
C ALA A 212 4.30 12.59 14.58
N CYS A 213 3.08 12.07 14.78
CA CYS A 213 2.82 10.81 15.48
C CYS A 213 3.30 9.61 14.67
N LEU A 214 2.98 9.57 13.38
CA LEU A 214 3.28 8.44 12.51
C LEU A 214 4.78 8.31 12.22
N GLY A 215 5.48 9.43 12.04
CA GLY A 215 6.89 9.43 11.69
C GLY A 215 7.15 8.63 10.41
N ASP A 216 7.99 7.61 10.49
CA ASP A 216 8.28 6.68 9.39
C ASP A 216 7.23 5.55 9.37
N PRO A 217 6.32 5.49 8.37
CA PRO A 217 5.22 4.52 8.34
C PRO A 217 5.69 3.08 8.37
N ASP A 218 6.86 2.78 7.79
CA ASP A 218 7.44 1.43 7.74
C ASP A 218 7.85 0.93 9.13
N LYS A 219 8.04 1.84 10.09
CA LYS A 219 8.49 1.57 11.46
C LYS A 219 7.43 1.89 12.51
N ALA A 220 6.32 2.47 12.10
CA ALA A 220 5.23 2.78 12.99
C ALA A 220 4.64 1.50 13.59
N ASP A 221 4.22 1.62 14.83
CA ASP A 221 3.49 0.58 15.53
C ASP A 221 2.11 0.34 14.87
N PRO A 222 1.67 -0.92 14.68
CA PRO A 222 0.36 -1.21 14.09
C PRO A 222 -0.81 -0.55 14.82
N ALA A 223 -0.80 -0.50 16.16
CA ALA A 223 -1.87 0.10 16.93
C ALA A 223 -1.86 1.64 16.80
N LEU A 224 -0.69 2.26 16.75
CA LEU A 224 -0.56 3.69 16.48
C LEU A 224 -1.04 4.06 15.06
N LEU A 225 -0.70 3.25 14.06
CA LEU A 225 -1.18 3.42 12.68
C LEU A 225 -2.70 3.39 12.63
N ALA A 226 -3.30 2.32 13.17
CA ALA A 226 -4.75 2.16 13.22
C ALA A 226 -5.43 3.31 13.98
N TRP A 227 -4.89 3.69 15.14
CA TRP A 227 -5.44 4.80 15.92
C TRP A 227 -5.39 6.12 15.14
N THR A 228 -4.27 6.44 14.50
CA THR A 228 -4.13 7.70 13.73
C THR A 228 -5.12 7.74 12.57
N VAL A 229 -5.27 6.64 11.83
CA VAL A 229 -6.26 6.52 10.74
C VAL A 229 -7.68 6.72 11.28
N SER A 230 -8.01 6.10 12.42
CA SER A 230 -9.29 6.29 13.08
C SER A 230 -9.52 7.75 13.48
N VAL A 231 -8.52 8.44 14.03
CA VAL A 231 -8.63 9.86 14.41
C VAL A 231 -8.88 10.75 13.19
N LEU A 232 -8.15 10.53 12.09
CA LEU A 232 -8.38 11.25 10.82
C LEU A 232 -9.81 11.04 10.32
N ARG A 233 -10.28 9.79 10.32
CA ARG A 233 -11.65 9.43 9.93
C ARG A 233 -12.70 10.17 10.77
N HIS A 234 -12.57 10.15 12.09
CA HIS A 234 -13.51 10.83 13.00
C HIS A 234 -13.45 12.36 12.89
N ALA A 235 -12.32 12.92 12.46
CA ALA A 235 -12.20 14.35 12.15
C ALA A 235 -12.88 14.75 10.82
N GLY A 236 -13.44 13.79 10.07
CA GLY A 236 -14.06 14.02 8.76
C GLY A 236 -13.10 13.94 7.57
N LEU A 237 -11.87 13.47 7.79
CA LEU A 237 -10.83 13.31 6.76
C LEU A 237 -10.83 11.87 6.23
N GLU A 238 -11.97 11.42 5.69
CA GLU A 238 -12.17 10.04 5.24
C GLU A 238 -11.21 9.66 4.09
N ALA A 239 -11.06 10.54 3.10
CA ALA A 239 -10.20 10.29 1.94
C ALA A 239 -8.73 10.19 2.35
N GLU A 240 -8.28 11.09 3.22
CA GLU A 240 -6.92 11.10 3.75
C GLU A 240 -6.67 9.89 4.66
N ALA A 241 -7.62 9.50 5.50
CA ALA A 241 -7.53 8.31 6.33
C ALA A 241 -7.32 7.05 5.48
N ARG A 242 -8.06 6.91 4.37
CA ARG A 242 -7.88 5.81 3.41
C ARG A 242 -6.55 5.87 2.69
N ALA A 243 -6.12 7.04 2.25
CA ALA A 243 -4.82 7.21 1.60
C ALA A 243 -3.67 6.79 2.53
N VAL A 244 -3.69 7.25 3.79
CA VAL A 244 -2.72 6.86 4.82
C VAL A 244 -2.77 5.35 5.10
N ALA A 245 -3.97 4.77 5.18
CA ALA A 245 -4.13 3.33 5.39
C ALA A 245 -3.52 2.50 4.25
N VAL A 246 -3.78 2.89 2.99
CA VAL A 246 -3.21 2.20 1.81
C VAL A 246 -1.69 2.32 1.78
N GLU A 247 -1.16 3.51 2.03
CA GLU A 247 0.29 3.73 2.09
C GLU A 247 0.94 2.90 3.20
N ALA A 248 0.37 2.90 4.40
CA ALA A 248 0.86 2.12 5.55
C ALA A 248 0.78 0.60 5.32
N ALA A 249 -0.27 0.12 4.67
CA ALA A 249 -0.43 -1.29 4.31
C ALA A 249 0.64 -1.71 3.30
N ILE A 250 0.85 -0.92 2.24
CA ILE A 250 1.88 -1.16 1.22
C ILE A 250 3.30 -1.15 1.83
N ALA A 251 3.58 -0.18 2.70
CA ALA A 251 4.80 -0.03 3.49
C ALA A 251 5.10 -1.27 4.34
N SER A 252 4.08 -1.78 5.03
CA SER A 252 4.19 -2.97 5.90
C SER A 252 4.25 -4.28 5.12
N GLY A 253 4.01 -4.23 3.81
CA GLY A 253 4.02 -5.39 2.91
C GLY A 253 2.75 -6.24 2.98
N VAL A 254 1.62 -5.63 3.33
CA VAL A 254 0.27 -6.22 3.21
C VAL A 254 -0.03 -6.55 1.75
#